data_AF-A0A0S8JK59-F1
#
_entry.id   AF-A0A0S8JK59-F1
#
_cell.length_a   1.000
_cell.length_b   1.000
_cell.length_c   1.000
_cell.angle_alpha   90.00
_cell.angle_beta   90.00
_cell.angle_gamma   90.00
#
_symmetry.space_group_name_H-M   'P 1'
#
loop_
_entity.id
_entity.type
_entity.pdbx_description
1 polymer ?
#
loop_
_entity_poly.entity_id
_entity_poly.type
_entity_poly.pdbx_seq_one_letter_code
_entity_poly.pdbx_strand_id
1 'polypeptide(L)'
;VKPGEILATMRQAQLSHYARPAWLSRWMQDIRYLPLVILIPVFIITMILILAGTFTLADFSMPDGPVNYGEFFPHGWLNGSFTFLFVLSAIAGINGISRYWKNMKSLHEDNSAWQRLKFRNFWQVIRKIMVHRDFNSCKEQKGRSLAHLLVFWGFILLLFVTFFAILSTIFFEYPLTFLNPVKIAGNLGALLLLAGTTLMILHRLSKKNRLESRYGDWFFLVSFWLLTLSGLLVEGARFLEWSFAYHFYFVHLVLVWIIILYIPYTKFAHFLYRITALIFLKRKHG
;
A
#
# COMPACT_ATOMS: atom_id res chain seq x y z
N VAL A 1 5.72 -12.47 29.60
CA VAL A 1 5.73 -12.00 28.19
C VAL A 1 4.71 -10.88 28.05
N LYS A 2 5.05 -9.75 27.41
CA LYS A 2 4.11 -8.63 27.27
C LYS A 2 3.02 -8.97 26.25
N PRO A 3 1.73 -8.69 26.50
CA PRO A 3 0.63 -9.02 25.57
C PRO A 3 0.85 -8.51 24.13
N GLY A 4 1.48 -7.34 23.97
CA GLY A 4 1.79 -6.76 22.67
C GLY A 4 2.76 -7.59 21.81
N GLU A 5 3.75 -8.24 22.43
CA GLU A 5 4.73 -9.10 21.73
C GLU A 5 4.09 -10.39 21.21
N ILE A 6 3.17 -10.95 21.99
CA ILE A 6 2.41 -12.15 21.59
C ILE A 6 1.57 -11.83 20.35
N LEU A 7 0.81 -10.73 20.38
CA LEU A 7 0.00 -10.31 19.23
C LEU A 7 0.84 -10.00 17.99
N ALA A 8 2.01 -9.35 18.16
CA ALA A 8 2.93 -9.07 17.07
C ALA A 8 3.49 -10.36 16.43
N THR A 9 3.80 -11.36 17.28
CA THR A 9 4.30 -12.68 16.85
C THR A 9 3.23 -13.48 16.14
N MET A 10 2.01 -13.54 16.69
CA MET A 10 0.88 -14.24 16.06
C MET A 10 0.59 -13.68 14.67
N ARG A 11 0.60 -12.36 14.51
CA ARG A 11 0.42 -11.72 13.20
C ARG A 11 1.51 -12.12 12.20
N GLN A 12 2.77 -12.13 12.62
CA GLN A 12 3.87 -12.55 11.75
C GLN A 12 3.73 -14.02 11.33
N ALA A 13 3.37 -14.90 12.27
CA ALA A 13 3.08 -16.30 11.99
C ALA A 13 1.93 -16.45 10.99
N GLN A 14 0.85 -15.68 11.15
CA GLN A 14 -0.27 -15.67 10.19
C GLN A 14 0.19 -15.24 8.79
N LEU A 15 0.95 -14.15 8.68
CA LEU A 15 1.45 -13.67 7.39
C LEU A 15 2.32 -14.74 6.71
N SER A 16 3.25 -15.35 7.44
CA SER A 16 4.14 -16.39 6.88
C SER A 16 3.42 -17.70 6.55
N HIS A 17 2.29 -17.99 7.21
CA HIS A 17 1.51 -19.19 6.94
C HIS A 17 0.61 -19.05 5.69
N TYR A 18 -0.06 -17.90 5.54
CA TYR A 18 -1.06 -17.70 4.48
C TYR A 18 -0.49 -17.05 3.22
N ALA A 19 0.47 -16.14 3.33
CA ALA A 19 1.05 -15.46 2.18
C ALA A 19 2.02 -16.39 1.43
N ARG A 20 1.85 -16.52 0.11
CA ARG A 20 2.72 -17.32 -0.76
C ARG A 20 3.25 -16.49 -1.94
N PRO A 21 4.54 -16.66 -2.29
CA PRO A 21 5.49 -17.59 -1.64
C PRO A 21 5.95 -17.15 -0.24
N ALA A 22 6.20 -18.14 0.64
CA ALA A 22 6.47 -17.87 2.06
C ALA A 22 7.82 -17.19 2.30
N TRP A 23 8.79 -17.34 1.38
CA TRP A 23 10.09 -16.70 1.49
C TRP A 23 10.01 -15.16 1.35
N LEU A 24 9.08 -14.63 0.55
CA LEU A 24 8.82 -13.19 0.46
C LEU A 24 8.34 -12.60 1.78
N SER A 25 7.55 -13.35 2.54
CA SER A 25 7.13 -12.95 3.88
C SER A 25 8.31 -12.78 4.84
N ARG A 26 9.39 -13.56 4.67
CA ARG A 26 10.61 -13.45 5.49
C ARG A 26 11.36 -12.16 5.16
N TRP A 27 11.44 -11.77 3.88
CA TRP A 27 12.11 -10.53 3.47
C TRP A 27 11.47 -9.29 4.09
N MET A 28 10.14 -9.30 4.24
CA MET A 28 9.41 -8.20 4.88
C MET A 28 9.59 -8.13 6.40
N GLN A 29 10.14 -9.17 7.01
CA GLN A 29 10.27 -9.29 8.47
C GLN A 29 11.71 -9.16 8.95
N ASP A 30 12.70 -9.21 8.05
CA ASP A 30 14.12 -9.19 8.36
C ASP A 30 14.85 -8.12 7.52
N ILE A 31 15.52 -7.20 8.21
CA ILE A 31 16.22 -6.05 7.63
C ILE A 31 17.34 -6.45 6.67
N ARG A 32 17.91 -7.66 6.83
CA ARG A 32 18.97 -8.16 5.95
C ARG A 32 18.56 -8.25 4.48
N TYR A 33 17.26 -8.38 4.22
CA TYR A 33 16.72 -8.43 2.86
C TYR A 33 16.30 -7.06 2.32
N LEU A 34 16.40 -5.97 3.10
CA LEU A 34 16.05 -4.63 2.65
C LEU A 34 16.76 -4.23 1.34
N PRO A 35 18.08 -4.47 1.17
CA PRO A 35 18.75 -4.16 -0.10
C PRO A 35 18.13 -4.93 -1.26
N LEU A 36 17.84 -6.22 -1.09
CA LEU A 36 17.24 -7.06 -2.13
C LEU A 36 15.83 -6.60 -2.52
N VAL A 37 15.04 -6.20 -1.52
CA VAL A 37 13.68 -5.66 -1.69
C VAL A 37 13.66 -4.38 -2.50
N ILE A 38 14.71 -3.55 -2.39
CA ILE A 38 14.85 -2.31 -3.15
C ILE A 38 15.45 -2.60 -4.55
N LEU A 39 16.48 -3.46 -4.61
CA LEU A 39 17.20 -3.76 -5.83
C LEU A 39 16.33 -4.44 -6.89
N ILE A 40 15.36 -5.29 -6.49
CA ILE A 40 14.49 -5.97 -7.46
C ILE A 40 13.66 -4.96 -8.28
N PRO A 41 12.87 -4.05 -7.67
CA PRO A 41 12.20 -2.99 -8.41
C PRO A 41 13.14 -2.09 -9.21
N VAL A 42 14.27 -1.67 -8.62
CA VAL A 42 15.28 -0.84 -9.30
C VAL A 42 15.75 -1.53 -10.58
N PHE A 43 16.16 -2.79 -10.48
CA PHE A 43 16.65 -3.57 -11.61
C PHE A 43 15.59 -3.72 -12.70
N ILE A 44 14.36 -4.08 -12.35
CA ILE A 44 13.30 -4.30 -13.35
C ILE A 44 12.89 -2.99 -14.01
N ILE A 45 12.73 -1.90 -13.25
CA ILE A 45 12.38 -0.58 -13.81
C ILE A 45 13.49 -0.11 -14.75
N THR A 46 14.76 -0.16 -14.33
CA THR A 46 15.89 0.21 -15.18
C THR A 46 15.94 -0.65 -16.45
N MET A 47 15.70 -1.96 -16.35
CA MET A 47 15.62 -2.85 -17.51
C MET A 47 14.52 -2.42 -18.48
N ILE A 48 13.33 -2.08 -17.99
CA ILE A 48 12.22 -1.59 -18.83
C ILE A 48 12.61 -0.29 -19.53
N LEU A 49 13.25 0.65 -18.83
CA LEU A 49 13.67 1.92 -19.41
C LEU A 49 14.73 1.73 -20.52
N ILE A 50 15.67 0.81 -20.33
CA ILE A 50 16.66 0.44 -21.36
C ILE A 50 15.96 -0.18 -22.58
N LEU A 51 15.03 -1.12 -22.36
CA LEU A 51 14.27 -1.76 -23.44
C LEU A 51 13.32 -0.77 -24.16
N ALA A 52 12.84 0.25 -23.45
CA ALA A 52 12.05 1.33 -24.02
C ALA A 52 12.91 2.36 -24.79
N GLY A 53 14.24 2.31 -24.67
CA GLY A 53 15.16 3.23 -25.32
C GLY A 53 15.22 4.63 -24.69
N THR A 54 14.65 4.81 -23.50
CA THR A 54 14.54 6.12 -22.83
C THR A 54 15.62 6.36 -21.78
N PHE A 55 16.44 5.34 -21.49
CA PHE A 55 17.54 5.41 -20.53
C PHE A 55 18.73 4.57 -21.00
N THR A 56 19.94 5.12 -20.87
CA THR A 56 21.19 4.40 -21.15
C THR A 56 22.09 4.38 -19.92
N LEU A 57 22.74 3.24 -19.66
CA LEU A 57 23.67 3.09 -18.53
C LEU A 57 25.04 3.75 -18.78
N ALA A 58 25.39 4.00 -20.03
CA ALA A 58 26.68 4.57 -20.41
C ALA A 58 26.81 6.02 -19.93
N ASP A 59 25.79 6.83 -20.22
CA ASP A 59 25.86 8.28 -19.99
C ASP A 59 24.85 8.76 -18.92
N PHE A 60 24.06 7.85 -18.34
CA PHE A 60 22.92 8.19 -17.46
C PHE A 60 22.01 9.26 -18.10
N SER A 61 21.89 9.22 -19.43
CA SER A 61 21.16 10.21 -20.20
C SER A 61 19.67 10.19 -19.83
N MET A 62 19.13 11.35 -19.48
CA MET A 62 17.70 11.56 -19.25
C MET A 62 17.15 12.46 -20.37
N PRO A 63 15.84 12.47 -20.63
CA PRO A 63 15.26 13.35 -21.63
C PRO A 63 15.62 14.82 -21.35
N ASP A 64 16.06 15.52 -22.40
CA ASP A 64 16.36 16.95 -22.35
C ASP A 64 15.10 17.78 -22.61
N GLY A 65 15.04 18.97 -22.02
CA GLY A 65 13.93 19.92 -22.21
C GLY A 65 13.00 20.04 -21.00
N PRO A 66 11.77 20.53 -21.21
CA PRO A 66 10.77 20.62 -20.14
C PRO A 66 10.47 19.25 -19.55
N VAL A 67 10.23 19.20 -18.23
CA VAL A 67 10.00 17.97 -17.48
C VAL A 67 8.76 17.25 -18.00
N ASN A 68 9.01 16.21 -18.77
CA ASN A 68 7.99 15.31 -19.30
C ASN A 68 8.27 13.86 -18.87
N TYR A 69 7.53 13.40 -17.85
CA TYR A 69 7.67 12.03 -17.36
C TYR A 69 7.26 10.96 -18.37
N GLY A 70 6.43 11.29 -19.36
CA GLY A 70 6.03 10.36 -20.42
C GLY A 70 7.16 10.05 -21.40
N GLU A 71 8.13 10.96 -21.55
CA GLU A 71 9.34 10.72 -22.36
C GLU A 71 10.35 9.85 -21.62
N PHE A 72 10.42 9.97 -20.29
CA PHE A 72 11.28 9.11 -19.48
C PHE A 72 10.70 7.71 -19.34
N PHE A 73 9.43 7.57 -18.97
CA PHE A 73 8.77 6.28 -18.85
C PHE A 73 7.47 6.29 -19.68
N PRO A 74 7.52 5.77 -20.92
CA PRO A 74 6.37 5.78 -21.82
C PRO A 74 5.14 5.12 -21.20
N HIS A 75 3.98 5.77 -21.33
CA HIS A 75 2.75 5.36 -20.64
C HIS A 75 2.33 3.91 -20.92
N GLY A 76 2.60 3.38 -22.13
CA GLY A 76 2.33 1.98 -22.47
C GLY A 76 3.14 1.00 -21.61
N TRP A 77 4.47 1.21 -21.53
CA TRP A 77 5.34 0.41 -20.67
C TRP A 77 4.98 0.59 -19.19
N LEU A 78 4.68 1.82 -18.78
CA LEU A 78 4.32 2.15 -17.40
C LEU A 78 3.04 1.43 -16.99
N ASN A 79 1.93 1.71 -17.67
CA ASN A 79 0.63 1.14 -17.32
C ASN A 79 0.61 -0.38 -17.47
N GLY A 80 1.29 -0.93 -18.49
CA GLY A 80 1.39 -2.37 -18.72
C GLY A 80 2.11 -3.10 -17.59
N SER A 81 3.33 -2.65 -17.24
CA SER A 81 4.13 -3.26 -16.18
C SER A 81 3.48 -3.14 -14.80
N PHE A 82 2.91 -1.97 -14.48
CA PHE A 82 2.18 -1.76 -13.22
C PHE A 82 0.92 -2.63 -13.12
N THR A 83 0.12 -2.71 -14.18
CA THR A 83 -1.09 -3.54 -14.21
C THR A 83 -0.74 -5.00 -14.02
N PHE A 84 0.30 -5.49 -14.72
CA PHE A 84 0.79 -6.86 -14.56
C PHE A 84 1.19 -7.16 -13.11
N LEU A 85 1.98 -6.31 -12.48
CA LEU A 85 2.38 -6.48 -11.08
C LEU A 85 1.20 -6.41 -10.11
N PHE A 86 0.28 -5.48 -10.34
CA PHE A 86 -0.92 -5.34 -9.53
C PHE A 86 -1.77 -6.61 -9.59
N VAL A 87 -1.97 -7.19 -10.78
CA VAL A 87 -2.71 -8.45 -10.97
C VAL A 87 -2.02 -9.60 -10.24
N LEU A 88 -0.69 -9.76 -10.39
CA LEU A 88 0.06 -10.80 -9.67
C LEU A 88 -0.08 -10.66 -8.15
N SER A 89 0.05 -9.44 -7.65
CA SER A 89 -0.08 -9.15 -6.22
C SER A 89 -1.50 -9.38 -5.71
N ALA A 90 -2.52 -9.00 -6.49
CA ALA A 90 -3.92 -9.25 -6.20
C ALA A 90 -4.21 -10.76 -6.14
N ILE A 91 -3.71 -11.54 -7.10
CA ILE A 91 -3.84 -13.01 -7.10
C ILE A 91 -3.19 -13.60 -5.84
N ALA A 92 -1.98 -13.16 -5.47
CA ALA A 92 -1.31 -13.61 -4.25
C ALA A 92 -2.12 -13.27 -2.98
N GLY A 93 -2.65 -12.04 -2.91
CA GLY A 93 -3.51 -11.57 -1.83
C GLY A 93 -4.81 -12.37 -1.70
N ILE A 94 -5.54 -12.56 -2.82
CA ILE A 94 -6.78 -13.34 -2.89
C ILE A 94 -6.50 -14.77 -2.44
N ASN A 95 -5.44 -15.40 -2.96
CA ASN A 95 -5.05 -16.76 -2.55
C ASN A 95 -4.77 -16.86 -1.05
N GLY A 96 -4.11 -15.85 -0.46
CA GLY A 96 -3.87 -15.77 0.98
C GLY A 96 -5.19 -15.69 1.77
N ILE A 97 -6.11 -14.82 1.34
CA ILE A 97 -7.44 -14.68 1.96
C ILE A 97 -8.25 -15.97 1.84
N SER A 98 -8.25 -16.62 0.68
CA SER A 98 -8.97 -17.88 0.45
C SER A 98 -8.45 -19.00 1.36
N ARG A 99 -7.13 -19.09 1.56
CA ARG A 99 -6.54 -20.06 2.50
C ARG A 99 -6.92 -19.75 3.95
N TYR A 100 -6.86 -18.48 4.33
CA TYR A 100 -7.29 -18.03 5.66
C TYR A 100 -8.75 -18.40 5.93
N TRP A 101 -9.63 -18.14 4.97
CA TRP A 101 -11.05 -18.51 5.04
C TRP A 101 -11.26 -20.01 5.16
N LYS A 102 -10.57 -20.81 4.33
CA LYS A 102 -10.63 -22.29 4.40
C LYS A 102 -10.19 -22.81 5.77
N ASN A 103 -9.11 -22.27 6.34
CA ASN A 103 -8.64 -22.67 7.68
C ASN A 103 -9.64 -22.30 8.77
N MET A 104 -10.22 -21.09 8.75
CA MET A 104 -11.28 -20.73 9.70
C MET A 104 -12.48 -21.68 9.63
N LYS A 105 -12.87 -22.11 8.41
CA LYS A 105 -13.95 -23.08 8.21
C LYS A 105 -13.58 -24.46 8.78
N SER A 106 -12.35 -24.94 8.59
CA SER A 106 -11.93 -26.25 9.13
C SER A 106 -11.82 -26.26 10.65
N LEU A 107 -11.47 -25.13 11.29
CA LEU A 107 -11.39 -25.02 12.74
C LEU A 107 -12.74 -24.95 13.45
N HIS A 108 -13.85 -24.74 12.71
CA HIS A 108 -15.19 -24.60 13.26
C HIS A 108 -16.09 -25.70 12.67
N GLU A 109 -15.82 -26.95 13.07
CA GLU A 109 -16.43 -28.19 12.54
C GLU A 109 -17.97 -28.22 12.58
N ASP A 110 -18.61 -27.47 13.49
CA ASP A 110 -20.07 -27.36 13.55
C ASP A 110 -20.61 -26.37 12.49
N ASN A 111 -20.73 -26.87 11.26
CA ASN A 111 -21.22 -26.11 10.10
C ASN A 111 -22.72 -25.76 10.18
N SER A 112 -23.48 -26.33 11.13
CA SER A 112 -24.94 -26.22 11.22
C SER A 112 -25.42 -24.80 11.57
N ALA A 113 -24.61 -24.03 12.30
CA ALA A 113 -24.94 -22.68 12.76
C ALA A 113 -24.52 -21.54 11.80
N TRP A 114 -23.81 -21.84 10.70
CA TRP A 114 -23.25 -20.82 9.82
C TRP A 114 -24.17 -20.45 8.66
N GLN A 115 -24.92 -19.36 8.81
CA GLN A 115 -25.81 -18.88 7.76
C GLN A 115 -25.06 -18.37 6.52
N ARG A 116 -25.77 -18.26 5.39
CA ARG A 116 -25.25 -17.61 4.17
C ARG A 116 -24.96 -16.13 4.48
N LEU A 117 -23.84 -15.60 3.96
CA LEU A 117 -23.48 -14.20 4.16
C LEU A 117 -24.53 -13.30 3.50
N LYS A 118 -25.35 -12.63 4.30
CA LYS A 118 -26.30 -11.61 3.81
C LYS A 118 -25.53 -10.34 3.47
N PHE A 119 -25.86 -9.68 2.36
CA PHE A 119 -25.27 -8.40 1.95
C PHE A 119 -25.33 -7.35 3.06
N ARG A 120 -26.44 -7.30 3.82
CA ARG A 120 -26.60 -6.42 4.98
C ARG A 120 -25.52 -6.63 6.04
N ASN A 121 -25.17 -7.87 6.36
CA ASN A 121 -24.18 -8.19 7.38
C ASN A 121 -22.76 -7.81 6.92
N PHE A 122 -22.45 -8.05 5.65
CA PHE A 122 -21.20 -7.59 5.02
C PHE A 122 -21.10 -6.07 5.05
N TRP A 123 -22.12 -5.35 4.58
CA TRP A 123 -22.14 -3.88 4.54
C TRP A 123 -21.99 -3.25 5.93
N GLN A 124 -22.63 -3.85 6.95
CA GLN A 124 -22.48 -3.38 8.32
C GLN A 124 -21.03 -3.51 8.85
N VAL A 125 -20.31 -4.58 8.50
CA VAL A 125 -18.90 -4.74 8.90
C VAL A 125 -18.04 -3.68 8.20
N ILE A 126 -18.21 -3.50 6.89
CA ILE A 126 -17.49 -2.50 6.10
C ILE A 126 -17.76 -1.09 6.63
N ARG A 127 -19.02 -0.73 6.89
CA ARG A 127 -19.39 0.57 7.47
C ARG A 127 -18.75 0.79 8.85
N LYS A 128 -18.68 -0.27 9.68
CA LYS A 128 -18.03 -0.19 11.00
C LYS A 128 -16.53 0.10 10.87
N ILE A 129 -15.87 -0.51 9.88
CA ILE A 129 -14.45 -0.31 9.58
C ILE A 129 -14.21 1.10 9.02
N MET A 130 -14.99 1.56 8.04
CA MET A 130 -14.81 2.88 7.43
C MET A 130 -14.89 4.04 8.43
N VAL A 131 -15.76 3.92 9.44
CA VAL A 131 -15.98 4.97 10.45
C VAL A 131 -15.11 4.75 11.70
N HIS A 132 -14.34 3.65 11.79
CA HIS A 132 -13.48 3.32 12.93
C HIS A 132 -14.18 3.45 14.31
N ARG A 133 -15.50 3.16 14.41
CA ARG A 133 -16.32 3.42 15.61
C ARG A 133 -15.80 2.72 16.87
N ASP A 134 -15.17 1.55 16.73
CA ASP A 134 -14.62 0.79 17.86
C ASP A 134 -13.34 1.38 18.45
N PHE A 135 -12.63 2.26 17.72
CA PHE A 135 -11.43 2.93 18.25
C PHE A 135 -11.77 4.24 18.99
N ASN A 136 -12.94 4.81 18.73
CA ASN A 136 -13.42 6.04 19.38
C ASN A 136 -14.05 5.79 20.77
N SER A 137 -14.29 4.54 21.16
CA SER A 137 -14.85 4.19 22.47
C SER A 137 -13.83 4.33 23.61
N CYS A 138 -12.53 4.40 23.33
CA CYS A 138 -11.48 4.68 24.31
C CYS A 138 -10.90 6.08 24.11
N LYS A 139 -11.12 7.00 25.08
CA LYS A 139 -10.60 8.39 25.04
C LYS A 139 -9.08 8.46 24.86
N GLU A 140 -8.35 7.49 25.40
CA GLU A 140 -6.88 7.42 25.37
C GLU A 140 -6.30 7.01 24.00
N GLN A 141 -7.15 6.65 23.02
CA GLN A 141 -6.73 6.21 21.68
C GLN A 141 -7.22 7.12 20.53
N LYS A 142 -7.83 8.28 20.83
CA LYS A 142 -8.38 9.19 19.80
C LYS A 142 -7.34 9.63 18.76
N GLY A 143 -6.13 10.00 19.17
CA GLY A 143 -5.05 10.39 18.25
C GLY A 143 -4.61 9.26 17.31
N ARG A 144 -4.66 8.01 17.78
CA ARG A 144 -4.37 6.84 16.95
C ARG A 144 -5.50 6.56 15.95
N SER A 145 -6.75 6.73 16.38
CA SER A 145 -7.95 6.58 15.52
C SER A 145 -7.92 7.58 14.35
N LEU A 146 -7.67 8.87 14.65
CA LEU A 146 -7.55 9.91 13.64
C LEU A 146 -6.45 9.59 12.62
N ALA A 147 -5.26 9.19 13.08
CA ALA A 147 -4.16 8.87 12.18
C ALA A 147 -4.50 7.73 11.21
N HIS A 148 -5.21 6.68 11.66
CA HIS A 148 -5.66 5.60 10.77
C HIS A 148 -6.75 6.06 9.80
N LEU A 149 -7.66 6.94 10.23
CA LEU A 149 -8.72 7.49 9.38
C LEU A 149 -8.14 8.34 8.24
N LEU A 150 -7.15 9.18 8.55
CA LEU A 150 -6.41 9.98 7.58
C LEU A 150 -5.71 9.10 6.54
N VAL A 151 -4.99 8.06 7.00
CA VAL A 151 -4.33 7.09 6.11
C VAL A 151 -5.35 6.35 5.25
N PHE A 152 -6.46 5.90 5.83
CA PHE A 152 -7.49 5.14 5.12
C PHE A 152 -8.12 5.96 3.99
N TRP A 153 -8.63 7.16 4.29
CA TRP A 153 -9.27 8.00 3.28
C TRP A 153 -8.28 8.59 2.28
N GLY A 154 -7.07 8.97 2.73
CA GLY A 154 -6.00 9.41 1.84
C GLY A 154 -5.63 8.34 0.82
N PHE A 155 -5.46 7.08 1.27
CA PHE A 155 -5.17 5.96 0.38
C PHE A 155 -6.29 5.67 -0.62
N ILE A 156 -7.56 5.65 -0.18
CA ILE A 156 -8.71 5.43 -1.07
C ILE A 156 -8.81 6.52 -2.13
N LEU A 157 -8.62 7.78 -1.73
CA LEU A 157 -8.67 8.91 -2.66
C LEU A 157 -7.53 8.85 -3.69
N LEU A 158 -6.31 8.52 -3.26
CA LEU A 158 -5.18 8.34 -4.16
C LEU A 158 -5.38 7.16 -5.13
N LEU A 159 -5.90 6.03 -4.67
CA LEU A 159 -6.23 4.89 -5.56
C LEU A 159 -7.26 5.29 -6.62
N PHE A 160 -8.31 6.04 -6.22
CA PHE A 160 -9.32 6.53 -7.15
C PHE A 160 -8.71 7.45 -8.21
N VAL A 161 -7.84 8.38 -7.79
CA VAL A 161 -7.14 9.31 -8.68
C VAL A 161 -6.17 8.58 -9.61
N THR A 162 -5.46 7.56 -9.13
CA THR A 162 -4.58 6.73 -9.97
C THR A 162 -5.38 5.98 -11.03
N PHE A 163 -6.50 5.36 -10.66
CA PHE A 163 -7.37 4.68 -11.62
C PHE A 163 -7.91 5.65 -12.68
N PHE A 164 -8.37 6.83 -12.25
CA PHE A 164 -8.83 7.85 -13.17
C PHE A 164 -7.71 8.35 -14.09
N ALA A 165 -6.49 8.56 -13.57
CA ALA A 165 -5.36 8.99 -14.38
C ALA A 165 -5.02 7.98 -15.49
N ILE A 166 -5.04 6.68 -15.18
CA ILE A 166 -4.86 5.62 -16.19
C ILE A 166 -5.98 5.70 -17.24
N LEU A 167 -7.23 5.86 -16.82
CA LEU A 167 -8.36 6.02 -17.75
C LEU A 167 -8.19 7.26 -18.63
N SER A 168 -7.71 8.37 -18.07
CA SER A 168 -7.40 9.59 -18.80
C SER A 168 -6.33 9.38 -19.86
N THR A 169 -5.30 8.56 -19.61
CA THR A 169 -4.29 8.28 -20.65
C THR A 169 -4.85 7.55 -21.88
N ILE A 170 -6.04 6.96 -21.80
CA ILE A 170 -6.67 6.18 -22.88
C ILE A 170 -7.83 6.95 -23.52
N PHE A 171 -8.65 7.63 -22.71
CA PHE A 171 -9.94 8.17 -23.15
C PHE A 171 -10.06 9.70 -23.04
N PHE A 172 -9.15 10.38 -22.35
CA PHE A 172 -9.26 11.82 -22.08
C PHE A 172 -7.92 12.55 -22.32
N GLU A 173 -7.90 13.86 -22.10
CA GLU A 173 -6.65 14.62 -22.13
C GLU A 173 -5.79 14.31 -20.89
N TYR A 174 -4.53 13.99 -21.16
CA TYR A 174 -3.50 13.80 -20.15
C TYR A 174 -2.23 14.51 -20.63
N PRO A 175 -1.51 15.25 -19.78
CA PRO A 175 -1.64 15.32 -18.33
C PRO A 175 -2.76 16.25 -17.81
N LEU A 176 -3.33 15.89 -16.65
CA LEU A 176 -4.36 16.68 -15.99
C LEU A 176 -3.85 18.07 -15.59
N THR A 177 -4.66 19.10 -15.81
CA THR A 177 -4.39 20.47 -15.38
C THR A 177 -4.44 20.60 -13.85
N PHE A 178 -3.79 21.62 -13.29
CA PHE A 178 -3.70 21.82 -11.84
C PHE A 178 -5.08 21.97 -11.17
N LEU A 179 -6.02 22.66 -11.83
CA LEU A 179 -7.37 22.89 -11.34
C LEU A 179 -8.33 21.72 -11.61
N ASN A 180 -7.87 20.64 -12.25
CA ASN A 180 -8.71 19.48 -12.48
C ASN A 180 -9.18 18.91 -11.12
N PRO A 181 -10.49 18.63 -10.93
CA PRO A 181 -11.01 18.11 -9.67
C PRO A 181 -10.31 16.84 -9.18
N VAL A 182 -9.89 15.98 -10.11
CA VAL A 182 -9.17 14.73 -9.81
C VAL A 182 -7.75 15.04 -9.31
N LYS A 183 -7.10 16.07 -9.85
CA LYS A 183 -5.78 16.53 -9.38
C LYS A 183 -5.87 17.12 -7.97
N ILE A 184 -6.89 17.96 -7.71
CA ILE A 184 -7.16 18.51 -6.37
C ILE A 184 -7.45 17.39 -5.37
N ALA A 185 -8.26 16.40 -5.75
CA ALA A 185 -8.51 15.21 -4.96
C ALA A 185 -7.22 14.43 -4.67
N GLY A 186 -6.33 14.31 -5.66
CA GLY A 186 -5.02 13.68 -5.50
C GLY A 186 -4.17 14.39 -4.45
N ASN A 187 -4.09 15.71 -4.51
CA ASN A 187 -3.34 16.54 -3.57
C ASN A 187 -3.92 16.45 -2.15
N LEU A 188 -5.24 16.52 -2.01
CA LEU A 188 -5.90 16.27 -0.72
C LEU A 188 -5.59 14.87 -0.19
N GLY A 189 -5.65 13.85 -1.04
CA GLY A 189 -5.34 12.46 -0.69
C GLY A 189 -3.91 12.29 -0.19
N ALA A 190 -2.95 12.91 -0.88
CA ALA A 190 -1.54 12.94 -0.50
C ALA A 190 -1.33 13.63 0.86
N LEU A 191 -1.97 14.78 1.10
CA LEU A 191 -1.89 15.48 2.38
C LEU A 191 -2.46 14.66 3.53
N LEU A 192 -3.64 14.05 3.35
CA LEU A 192 -4.25 13.17 4.36
C LEU A 192 -3.34 11.98 4.66
N LEU A 193 -2.81 11.33 3.62
CA LEU A 193 -1.97 10.15 3.77
C LEU A 193 -0.64 10.49 4.45
N LEU A 194 0.00 11.60 4.06
CA LEU A 194 1.26 12.07 4.63
C LEU A 194 1.07 12.49 6.09
N ALA A 195 0.02 13.25 6.40
CA ALA A 195 -0.29 13.65 7.78
C ALA A 195 -0.58 12.42 8.66
N GLY A 196 -1.43 11.50 8.19
CA GLY A 196 -1.78 10.29 8.91
C GLY A 196 -0.58 9.40 9.20
N THR A 197 0.27 9.14 8.20
CA THR A 197 1.50 8.34 8.39
C THR A 197 2.52 9.05 9.28
N THR A 198 2.67 10.38 9.16
CA THR A 198 3.52 11.18 10.05
C THR A 198 3.07 11.07 11.50
N LEU A 199 1.78 11.25 11.78
CA LEU A 199 1.22 11.07 13.13
C LEU A 199 1.45 9.65 13.67
N MET A 200 1.34 8.62 12.82
CA MET A 200 1.65 7.23 13.22
C MET A 200 3.13 7.04 13.57
N ILE A 201 4.05 7.69 12.86
CA ILE A 201 5.49 7.68 13.14
C ILE A 201 5.77 8.39 14.45
N LEU A 202 5.27 9.62 14.63
CA LEU A 202 5.48 10.42 15.85
C LEU A 202 4.95 9.70 17.09
N HIS A 203 3.73 9.16 17.04
CA HIS A 203 3.16 8.35 18.13
C HIS A 203 3.96 7.09 18.43
N ARG A 204 4.67 6.53 17.43
CA ARG A 204 5.51 5.35 17.63
C ARG A 204 6.84 5.72 18.28
N LEU A 205 7.42 6.86 17.89
CA LEU A 205 8.67 7.38 18.46
C LEU A 205 8.50 7.88 19.90
N SER A 206 7.33 8.41 20.27
CA SER A 206 7.06 8.93 21.62
C SER A 206 6.90 7.85 22.69
N LYS A 207 6.76 6.57 22.32
CA LYS A 207 6.62 5.46 23.28
C LYS A 207 7.98 5.07 23.89
N LYS A 208 8.07 5.11 25.22
CA LYS A 208 9.28 4.73 25.99
C LYS A 208 9.70 3.25 25.80
N ASN A 209 8.78 2.35 25.51
CA ASN A 209 9.08 0.92 25.29
C ASN A 209 9.27 0.61 23.80
N ARG A 210 10.51 0.73 23.30
CA ARG A 210 10.89 0.41 21.90
C ARG A 210 10.74 -1.08 21.52
N LEU A 211 10.63 -1.96 22.52
CA LEU A 211 10.61 -3.43 22.35
C LEU A 211 9.37 -3.98 21.63
N GLU A 212 8.29 -3.21 21.47
CA GLU A 212 7.06 -3.68 20.82
C GLU A 212 7.04 -3.55 19.28
N SER A 213 8.05 -2.90 18.69
CA SER A 213 8.04 -2.56 17.25
C SER A 213 9.08 -3.34 16.46
N ARG A 214 8.63 -4.32 15.67
CA ARG A 214 9.50 -5.12 14.78
C ARG A 214 9.88 -4.37 13.50
N TYR A 215 10.94 -4.82 12.81
CA TYR A 215 11.38 -4.23 11.53
C TYR A 215 10.25 -4.11 10.50
N GLY A 216 9.51 -5.20 10.24
CA GLY A 216 8.39 -5.17 9.28
C GLY A 216 7.28 -4.19 9.65
N ASP A 217 7.23 -3.76 10.91
CA ASP A 217 6.30 -2.73 11.36
C ASP A 217 6.67 -1.32 10.96
N TRP A 218 7.99 -1.06 10.92
CA TRP A 218 8.57 0.19 10.46
C TRP A 218 8.67 0.22 8.94
N PHE A 219 9.11 -0.88 8.32
CA PHE A 219 9.28 -0.97 6.87
C PHE A 219 8.02 -0.50 6.13
N PHE A 220 6.87 -1.15 6.36
CA PHE A 220 5.65 -0.78 5.67
C PHE A 220 5.24 0.69 5.93
N LEU A 221 5.35 1.16 7.18
CA LEU A 221 4.96 2.52 7.54
C LEU A 221 5.86 3.58 6.88
N VAL A 222 7.18 3.37 6.90
CA VAL A 222 8.17 4.28 6.32
C VAL A 222 8.10 4.25 4.80
N SER A 223 7.97 3.07 4.18
CA SER A 223 7.79 2.96 2.73
C SER A 223 6.53 3.70 2.26
N PHE A 224 5.43 3.62 3.01
CA PHE A 224 4.20 4.33 2.66
C PHE A 224 4.32 5.85 2.82
N TRP A 225 5.02 6.31 3.87
CA TRP A 225 5.33 7.73 4.06
C TRP A 225 6.25 8.26 2.94
N LEU A 226 7.34 7.56 2.63
CA LEU A 226 8.27 7.90 1.56
C LEU A 226 7.60 7.88 0.18
N LEU A 227 6.73 6.90 -0.08
CA LEU A 227 5.93 6.84 -1.30
C LEU A 227 5.09 8.11 -1.47
N THR A 228 4.43 8.55 -0.39
CA THR A 228 3.58 9.74 -0.42
C THR A 228 4.40 11.02 -0.60
N LEU A 229 5.51 11.15 0.15
CA LEU A 229 6.41 12.30 0.05
C LEU A 229 7.03 12.39 -1.35
N SER A 230 7.56 11.29 -1.88
CA SER A 230 8.14 11.25 -3.22
C SER A 230 7.11 11.62 -4.29
N GLY A 231 5.83 11.25 -4.14
CA GLY A 231 4.77 11.66 -5.07
C GLY A 231 4.55 13.18 -5.10
N LEU A 232 4.56 13.83 -3.94
CA LEU A 232 4.48 15.29 -3.83
C LEU A 232 5.74 15.97 -4.42
N LEU A 233 6.92 15.39 -4.21
CA LEU A 233 8.17 15.89 -4.80
C LEU A 233 8.16 15.76 -6.32
N VAL A 234 7.65 14.65 -6.86
CA VAL A 234 7.48 14.45 -8.32
C VAL A 234 6.53 15.49 -8.90
N GLU A 235 5.44 15.81 -8.21
CA GLU A 235 4.53 16.86 -8.66
C GLU A 235 5.20 18.24 -8.64
N GLY A 236 5.84 18.60 -7.53
CA GLY A 236 6.56 19.87 -7.40
C GLY A 236 7.68 20.01 -8.43
N ALA A 237 8.49 18.96 -8.60
CA ALA A 237 9.60 18.93 -9.55
C ALA A 237 9.14 19.11 -11.01
N ARG A 238 7.93 18.65 -11.34
CA ARG A 238 7.34 18.86 -12.66
C ARG A 238 6.88 20.30 -12.85
N PHE A 239 6.13 20.86 -11.92
CA PHE A 239 5.62 22.23 -12.08
C PHE A 239 6.70 23.30 -11.96
N LEU A 240 7.79 23.01 -11.25
CA LEU A 240 8.92 23.92 -11.04
C LEU A 240 10.10 23.61 -11.97
N GLU A 241 9.96 22.66 -12.90
CA GLU A 241 10.99 22.30 -13.89
C GLU A 241 12.35 21.97 -13.25
N TRP A 242 12.35 21.19 -12.17
CA TRP A 242 13.57 20.85 -11.45
C TRP A 242 14.44 19.88 -12.24
N SER A 243 15.76 20.11 -12.28
CA SER A 243 16.73 19.21 -12.93
C SER A 243 16.71 17.77 -12.36
N PHE A 244 16.34 17.62 -11.08
CA PHE A 244 16.23 16.32 -10.42
C PHE A 244 14.86 15.64 -10.60
N ALA A 245 13.96 16.17 -11.44
CA ALA A 245 12.60 15.63 -11.60
C ALA A 245 12.57 14.14 -11.96
N TYR A 246 13.38 13.72 -12.93
CA TYR A 246 13.47 12.32 -13.34
C TYR A 246 14.04 11.41 -12.24
N HIS A 247 14.92 11.91 -11.38
CA HIS A 247 15.44 11.19 -10.23
C HIS A 247 14.36 10.96 -9.17
N PHE A 248 13.61 12.02 -8.82
CA PHE A 248 12.47 11.88 -7.90
C PHE A 248 11.41 10.94 -8.46
N TYR A 249 11.16 11.00 -9.78
CA TYR A 249 10.22 10.14 -10.46
C TYR A 249 10.66 8.68 -10.41
N PHE A 250 11.92 8.38 -10.72
CA PHE A 250 12.46 7.03 -10.61
C PHE A 250 12.34 6.46 -9.18
N VAL A 251 12.73 7.25 -8.16
CA VAL A 251 12.60 6.84 -6.75
C VAL A 251 11.14 6.60 -6.38
N HIS A 252 10.23 7.46 -6.83
CA HIS A 252 8.80 7.30 -6.60
C HIS A 252 8.28 5.98 -7.21
N LEU A 253 8.63 5.67 -8.47
CA LEU A 253 8.23 4.44 -9.14
C LEU A 253 8.73 3.19 -8.41
N VAL A 254 10.00 3.20 -7.97
CA VAL A 254 10.58 2.13 -7.14
C VAL A 254 9.76 1.94 -5.86
N LEU A 255 9.41 3.02 -5.16
CA LEU A 255 8.59 2.96 -3.95
C LEU A 255 7.18 2.42 -4.23
N VAL A 256 6.54 2.80 -5.35
CA VAL A 256 5.24 2.24 -5.72
C VAL A 256 5.35 0.74 -5.96
N TRP A 257 6.38 0.30 -6.68
CA TRP A 257 6.62 -1.12 -6.95
C TRP A 257 6.88 -1.92 -5.68
N ILE A 258 7.66 -1.38 -4.74
CA ILE A 258 7.85 -1.99 -3.41
C ILE A 258 6.50 -2.19 -2.72
N ILE A 259 5.64 -1.17 -2.72
CA ILE A 259 4.32 -1.31 -2.10
C ILE A 259 3.49 -2.37 -2.83
N ILE A 260 3.35 -2.31 -4.16
CA ILE A 260 2.50 -3.25 -4.92
C ILE A 260 2.99 -4.69 -4.78
N LEU A 261 4.27 -4.96 -5.03
CA LEU A 261 4.84 -6.30 -5.01
C LEU A 261 4.71 -6.95 -3.64
N TYR A 262 4.98 -6.18 -2.59
CA TYR A 262 5.11 -6.72 -1.25
C TYR A 262 3.85 -6.56 -0.39
N ILE A 263 2.79 -5.88 -0.87
CA ILE A 263 1.54 -5.67 -0.12
C ILE A 263 0.96 -6.97 0.50
N PRO A 264 0.96 -8.15 -0.18
CA PRO A 264 0.37 -9.38 0.37
C PRO A 264 1.18 -9.97 1.53
N TYR A 265 2.39 -9.47 1.77
CA TYR A 265 3.33 -9.96 2.78
C TYR A 265 3.52 -8.98 3.94
N THR A 266 2.80 -7.85 3.91
CA THR A 266 2.91 -6.77 4.90
C THR A 266 1.72 -6.75 5.86
N LYS A 267 1.68 -5.75 6.76
CA LYS A 267 0.52 -5.50 7.63
C LYS A 267 -0.78 -5.27 6.87
N PHE A 268 -0.72 -4.84 5.61
CA PHE A 268 -1.91 -4.65 4.81
C PHE A 268 -2.66 -5.98 4.61
N ALA A 269 -1.95 -7.07 4.31
CA ALA A 269 -2.55 -8.40 4.21
C ALA A 269 -3.18 -8.83 5.54
N HIS A 270 -2.53 -8.56 6.67
CA HIS A 270 -3.10 -8.83 7.99
C HIS A 270 -4.39 -8.04 8.24
N PHE A 271 -4.44 -6.77 7.83
CA PHE A 271 -5.67 -5.98 7.88
C PHE A 271 -6.80 -6.64 7.08
N LEU A 272 -6.51 -7.12 5.86
CA LEU A 272 -7.49 -7.88 5.07
C LEU A 272 -7.93 -9.16 5.78
N TYR A 273 -7.01 -9.95 6.35
CA TYR A 273 -7.37 -11.15 7.13
C TYR A 273 -8.28 -10.81 8.32
N ARG A 274 -8.03 -9.70 9.02
CA ARG A 274 -8.89 -9.26 10.12
C ARG A 274 -10.30 -8.90 9.62
N ILE A 275 -10.41 -8.20 8.49
CA ILE A 275 -11.72 -7.92 7.86
C ILE A 275 -12.42 -9.24 7.51
N THR A 276 -11.71 -10.16 6.87
CA THR A 276 -12.21 -11.48 6.50
C THR A 276 -12.72 -12.25 7.72
N ALA A 277 -11.99 -12.22 8.85
CA ALA A 277 -12.42 -12.84 10.10
C ALA A 277 -13.69 -12.21 10.67
N LEU A 278 -13.79 -10.88 10.71
CA LEU A 278 -14.98 -10.18 11.20
C LEU A 278 -16.22 -10.48 10.34
N ILE A 279 -16.05 -10.55 9.02
CA ILE A 279 -17.11 -10.95 8.08
C ILE A 279 -17.50 -12.41 8.33
N PHE A 280 -16.52 -13.29 8.50
CA PHE A 280 -16.75 -14.71 8.79
C PHE A 280 -17.59 -14.85 10.07
N LEU A 281 -17.15 -14.29 11.19
CA LEU A 281 -17.83 -14.38 12.49
C LEU A 281 -19.27 -13.84 12.46
N LYS A 282 -19.54 -12.82 11.66
CA LYS A 282 -20.89 -12.25 11.56
C LYS A 282 -21.90 -13.17 10.86
N ARG A 283 -21.44 -14.25 10.22
CA ARG A 283 -22.31 -15.32 9.71
C ARG A 283 -22.89 -16.21 10.82
N LYS A 284 -22.28 -16.23 12.01
CA LYS A 284 -22.77 -16.99 13.18
C LYS A 284 -23.93 -16.29 13.90
N HIS A 285 -23.93 -14.96 13.90
CA HIS A 285 -24.91 -14.11 14.61
C HIS A 285 -25.89 -13.41 13.65
N GLY A 286 -26.05 -13.94 12.44
CA GLY A 286 -26.73 -13.28 11.30
C GLY A 286 -28.16 -13.74 11.01
#